data_AF-A0A8S0UDY1-F1
#
_entry.id   AF-A0A8S0UDY1-F1
#
_cell.length_a   1.000
_cell.length_b   1.000
_cell.length_c   1.000
_cell.angle_alpha   90.00
_cell.angle_beta   90.00
_cell.angle_gamma   90.00
#
_symmetry.space_group_name_H-M   'P 1'
#
loop_
_entity.id
_entity.type
_entity.pdbx_description
1 polymer ?
#
loop_
_entity_poly.entity_id
_entity_poly.type
_entity_poly.pdbx_seq_one_letter_code
_entity_poly.pdbx_strand_id
1 'polypeptide(L)'
;MASIPPSPLDFSNDAEKLEFESVRALVALINQHIDSLFEDTQTWKSLNSKCTSKLKIQTREFFEFSDYSLLSNLYGGIEGIEEALQTKCMEQKTSKLQNSEKLLQDPASLDENGMTLGFPNSYLICCSYFYLSVVEKLRKNEWKAAIHFLQALLVSPRLVHTEFTPGVCQNLFLFCIKLENVKPLGSRRINVVSYTDSDNNEVDDAMRWIARNYKPWLMYYQIMSCGEISSADDQSRYIM
;
A
#
# COMPACT_ATOMS: atom_id res chain seq x y z
N MET A 1 -19.64 6.53 -29.76
CA MET A 1 -19.90 5.34 -28.92
C MET A 1 -19.94 5.83 -27.49
N ALA A 2 -21.08 5.72 -26.83
CA ALA A 2 -21.25 6.22 -25.46
C ALA A 2 -20.57 5.25 -24.48
N SER A 3 -19.63 5.76 -23.68
CA SER A 3 -18.97 5.00 -22.62
C SER A 3 -20.00 4.65 -21.54
N ILE A 4 -20.12 3.35 -21.27
CA ILE A 4 -20.92 2.81 -20.18
C ILE A 4 -20.28 3.30 -18.87
N PRO A 5 -21.04 3.90 -17.93
CA PRO A 5 -20.50 4.26 -16.63
C PRO A 5 -20.07 2.99 -15.88
N PRO A 6 -19.02 3.05 -15.05
CA PRO A 6 -18.62 1.90 -14.25
C PRO A 6 -19.79 1.43 -13.39
N SER A 7 -20.13 0.15 -13.48
CA SER A 7 -21.19 -0.47 -12.67
C SER A 7 -20.93 -0.19 -11.18
N PRO A 8 -21.98 0.09 -10.38
CA PRO A 8 -21.85 0.15 -8.93
C PRO A 8 -21.19 -1.14 -8.44
N LEU A 9 -20.27 -1.03 -7.48
CA LEU A 9 -19.68 -2.17 -6.78
C LEU A 9 -20.82 -3.06 -6.28
N ASP A 10 -21.05 -4.17 -6.97
CA ASP A 10 -22.09 -5.12 -6.62
C ASP A 10 -21.57 -5.91 -5.42
N PHE A 11 -22.05 -5.56 -4.23
CA PHE A 11 -21.79 -6.30 -2.98
C PHE A 11 -22.54 -7.66 -2.96
N SER A 12 -23.18 -8.06 -4.05
CA SER A 12 -23.92 -9.32 -4.18
C SER A 12 -23.00 -10.51 -4.50
N ASN A 13 -22.26 -10.98 -3.49
CA ASN A 13 -22.05 -12.41 -3.22
C ASN A 13 -21.28 -12.57 -1.91
N ASP A 14 -21.96 -13.04 -0.86
CA ASP A 14 -21.40 -13.67 0.35
C ASP A 14 -20.27 -12.97 1.15
N ALA A 15 -19.91 -11.71 0.84
CA ALA A 15 -19.02 -10.92 1.68
C ALA A 15 -19.83 -10.35 2.85
N GLU A 16 -19.86 -11.09 3.95
CA GLU A 16 -20.34 -10.61 5.24
C GLU A 16 -19.75 -9.21 5.51
N LYS A 17 -20.62 -8.22 5.72
CA LYS A 17 -20.21 -6.81 5.87
C LYS A 17 -19.12 -6.72 6.93
N LEU A 18 -17.89 -6.35 6.54
CA LEU A 18 -16.81 -6.18 7.52
C LEU A 18 -17.16 -5.04 8.46
N GLU A 19 -17.08 -5.33 9.76
CA GLU A 19 -17.31 -4.34 10.81
C GLU A 19 -16.33 -3.17 10.66
N PHE A 20 -16.85 -1.95 10.84
CA PHE A 20 -16.05 -0.74 10.72
C PHE A 20 -14.88 -0.70 11.71
N GLU A 21 -15.07 -1.19 12.94
CA GLU A 21 -13.99 -1.24 13.94
C GLU A 21 -12.87 -2.21 13.54
N SER A 22 -13.20 -3.33 12.90
CA SER A 22 -12.20 -4.25 12.34
C SER A 22 -11.41 -3.59 11.22
N VAL A 23 -12.09 -2.87 10.31
CA VAL A 23 -11.42 -2.11 9.25
C VAL A 23 -10.53 -1.01 9.82
N ARG A 24 -11.02 -0.25 10.80
CA ARG A 24 -10.26 0.80 11.48
C ARG A 24 -9.04 0.23 12.21
N ALA A 25 -9.18 -0.92 12.86
CA ALA A 25 -8.07 -1.60 13.54
C ALA A 25 -6.97 -2.01 12.54
N LEU A 26 -7.34 -2.48 11.34
CA LEU A 26 -6.37 -2.77 10.28
C LEU A 26 -5.64 -1.50 9.82
N VAL A 27 -6.38 -0.41 9.61
CA VAL A 27 -5.79 0.89 9.25
C VAL A 27 -4.79 1.33 10.32
N ALA A 28 -5.17 1.27 11.61
CA ALA A 28 -4.28 1.63 12.72
C ALA A 28 -3.02 0.74 12.75
N LEU A 29 -3.17 -0.57 12.57
CA LEU A 29 -2.06 -1.52 12.56
C LEU A 29 -1.06 -1.21 11.43
N ILE A 30 -1.54 -1.00 10.20
CA ILE A 30 -0.69 -0.66 9.06
C ILE A 30 0.05 0.66 9.32
N ASN A 31 -0.67 1.67 9.81
CA ASN A 31 -0.10 3.01 10.03
C ASN A 31 0.92 3.03 11.17
N GLN A 32 0.67 2.32 12.27
CA GLN A 32 1.63 2.13 13.36
C GLN A 32 2.92 1.46 12.85
N HIS A 33 2.78 0.52 11.93
CA HIS A 33 3.91 -0.13 11.32
C HIS A 33 4.72 0.80 10.42
N ILE A 34 4.06 1.62 9.60
CA ILE A 34 4.75 2.63 8.81
C ILE A 34 5.47 3.63 9.74
N ASP A 35 4.86 4.04 10.85
CA ASP A 35 5.52 4.89 11.86
C ASP A 35 6.80 4.25 12.42
N SER A 36 6.76 2.96 12.77
CA SER A 36 7.92 2.24 13.29
C SER A 36 9.11 2.20 12.33
N LEU A 37 8.88 2.30 11.00
CA LEU A 37 9.96 2.40 10.01
C LEU A 37 10.74 3.71 10.15
N PHE A 38 10.11 4.79 10.59
CA PHE A 38 10.76 6.10 10.72
C PHE A 38 11.43 6.30 12.08
N GLU A 39 10.96 5.59 13.12
CA GLU A 39 11.55 5.66 14.46
C GLU A 39 13.00 5.16 14.46
N ASP A 40 13.30 4.13 13.67
CA ASP A 40 14.67 3.65 13.44
C ASP A 40 15.19 4.11 12.07
N THR A 41 15.97 5.20 12.08
CA THR A 41 16.62 5.75 10.88
C THR A 41 17.46 4.70 10.13
N GLN A 42 18.03 3.71 10.82
CA GLN A 42 18.83 2.66 10.19
C GLN A 42 17.93 1.68 9.41
N THR A 43 16.74 1.35 9.92
CA THR A 43 15.78 0.52 9.18
C THR A 43 15.30 1.21 7.91
N TRP A 44 14.92 2.49 7.99
CA TRP A 44 14.51 3.28 6.82
C TRP A 44 15.62 3.36 5.76
N LYS A 45 16.86 3.65 6.16
CA LYS A 45 18.00 3.69 5.23
C LYS A 45 18.31 2.33 4.62
N SER A 46 18.26 1.26 5.42
CA SER A 46 18.47 -0.11 4.94
C SER A 46 17.40 -0.50 3.93
N LEU A 47 16.14 -0.17 4.20
CA LEU A 47 15.00 -0.38 3.31
C LEU A 47 15.23 0.32 1.97
N ASN A 48 15.51 1.62 1.98
CA ASN A 48 15.74 2.39 0.75
C ASN A 48 16.96 1.88 0.00
N SER A 49 18.05 1.54 0.69
CA SER A 49 19.22 0.93 0.06
C SER A 49 18.89 -0.42 -0.58
N LYS A 50 18.06 -1.26 0.06
CA LYS A 50 17.65 -2.56 -0.49
C LYS A 50 16.81 -2.37 -1.75
N CYS A 51 15.80 -1.50 -1.71
CA CYS A 51 14.94 -1.14 -2.85
C CYS A 51 15.76 -0.64 -4.04
N THR A 52 16.66 0.32 -3.79
CA THR A 52 17.48 0.97 -4.82
C THR A 52 18.61 0.09 -5.34
N SER A 53 19.19 -0.79 -4.50
CA SER A 53 20.27 -1.67 -4.93
C SER A 53 19.82 -2.69 -5.98
N LYS A 54 18.60 -3.23 -5.86
CA LYS A 54 18.00 -4.13 -6.85
C LYS A 54 17.64 -3.42 -8.16
N LEU A 55 17.38 -2.13 -8.09
CA LEU A 55 17.07 -1.26 -9.23
C LEU A 55 18.32 -0.74 -9.95
N LYS A 56 19.52 -1.17 -9.56
CA LYS A 56 20.76 -0.88 -10.31
C LYS A 56 20.68 -1.62 -11.64
N ILE A 57 20.46 -0.84 -12.69
CA ILE A 57 20.27 -1.26 -14.09
C ILE A 57 21.23 -2.41 -14.43
N GLN A 58 20.68 -3.56 -14.80
CA GLN A 58 21.44 -4.53 -15.57
C GLN A 58 21.58 -3.93 -16.96
N THR A 59 22.74 -3.34 -17.25
CA THR A 59 23.04 -2.72 -18.54
C THR A 59 22.96 -3.79 -19.64
N ARG A 60 21.81 -3.91 -20.27
CA ARG A 60 21.64 -4.51 -21.59
C ARG A 60 21.47 -3.38 -22.60
N GLU A 61 22.09 -3.55 -23.75
CA GLU A 61 22.51 -2.44 -24.62
C GLU A 61 21.38 -1.64 -25.29
N PHE A 62 20.10 -2.01 -25.14
CA PHE A 62 18.99 -1.31 -25.81
C PHE A 62 17.70 -1.36 -24.97
N PHE A 63 17.34 -0.27 -24.32
CA PHE A 63 16.02 -0.04 -23.71
C PHE A 63 15.47 1.31 -24.17
N GLU A 64 14.15 1.46 -24.17
CA GLU A 64 13.49 2.70 -24.57
C GLU A 64 13.72 3.81 -23.53
N PHE A 65 13.76 5.06 -23.96
CA PHE A 65 13.94 6.22 -23.06
C PHE A 65 12.82 6.32 -22.00
N SER A 66 11.60 5.91 -22.38
CA SER A 66 10.42 5.80 -21.51
C SER A 66 10.69 4.88 -20.30
N ASP A 67 11.36 3.75 -20.51
CA ASP A 67 11.68 2.78 -19.47
C ASP A 67 12.64 3.36 -18.43
N TYR A 68 13.65 4.14 -18.87
CA TYR A 68 14.56 4.85 -17.97
C TYR A 68 13.85 5.96 -17.19
N SER A 69 12.88 6.64 -17.80
CA SER A 69 12.08 7.66 -17.13
C SER A 69 11.25 7.07 -15.98
N LEU A 70 10.66 5.88 -16.16
CA LEU A 70 9.90 5.20 -15.10
C LEU A 70 10.77 4.89 -13.88
N LEU A 71 11.98 4.39 -14.12
CA LEU A 71 12.93 4.11 -13.07
C LEU A 71 13.42 5.40 -12.39
N SER A 72 13.74 6.42 -13.18
CA SER A 72 14.11 7.75 -12.68
C SER A 72 13.00 8.36 -11.82
N ASN A 73 11.74 8.21 -12.21
CA ASN A 73 10.60 8.67 -11.44
C ASN A 73 10.47 7.91 -10.12
N LEU A 74 10.63 6.59 -10.13
CA LEU A 74 10.64 5.80 -8.89
C LEU A 74 11.76 6.28 -7.93
N TYR A 75 12.99 6.46 -8.44
CA TYR A 75 14.11 6.97 -7.65
C TYR A 75 13.86 8.38 -7.09
N GLY A 76 13.47 9.32 -7.94
CA GLY A 76 13.18 10.70 -7.53
C GLY A 76 12.00 10.78 -6.56
N GLY A 77 11.03 9.87 -6.68
CA GLY A 77 9.94 9.72 -5.72
C GLY A 77 10.44 9.35 -4.33
N ILE A 78 11.30 8.33 -4.24
CA ILE A 78 11.90 7.85 -2.98
C ILE A 78 12.80 8.94 -2.37
N GLU A 79 13.69 9.53 -3.15
CA GLU A 79 14.60 10.60 -2.69
C GLU A 79 13.81 11.81 -2.18
N GLY A 80 12.75 12.22 -2.88
CA GLY A 80 11.90 13.32 -2.42
C GLY A 80 11.19 13.05 -1.08
N ILE A 81 10.89 11.78 -0.75
CA ILE A 81 10.37 11.39 0.56
C ILE A 81 11.46 11.53 1.63
N GLU A 82 12.68 11.08 1.34
CA GLU A 82 13.82 11.23 2.26
C GLU A 82 14.11 12.69 2.57
N GLU A 83 14.10 13.55 1.56
CA GLU A 83 14.25 14.99 1.74
C GLU A 83 13.10 15.59 2.55
N ALA A 84 11.86 15.14 2.33
CA ALA A 84 10.68 15.59 3.07
C ALA A 84 10.75 15.20 4.56
N LEU A 85 11.34 14.05 4.90
CA LEU A 85 11.59 13.62 6.28
C LEU A 85 12.60 14.53 7.00
N GLN A 86 13.60 15.05 6.27
CA GLN A 86 14.63 15.95 6.80
C GLN A 86 14.19 17.42 6.87
N THR A 87 13.13 17.78 6.15
CA THR A 87 12.66 19.16 6.01
C THR A 87 11.86 19.61 7.24
N LYS A 88 12.31 20.70 7.89
CA LYS A 88 11.61 21.32 9.03
C LYS A 88 10.45 22.23 8.62
N CYS A 89 10.54 22.84 7.44
CA CYS A 89 9.50 23.74 6.93
C CYS A 89 8.31 22.93 6.38
N MET A 90 7.12 23.15 6.95
CA MET A 90 5.92 22.38 6.59
C MET A 90 5.50 22.59 5.13
N GLU A 91 5.61 23.80 4.59
CA GLU A 91 5.25 24.10 3.20
C GLU A 91 6.16 23.35 2.22
N GLN A 92 7.48 23.41 2.44
CA GLN A 92 8.45 22.68 1.63
C GLN A 92 8.25 21.17 1.74
N LYS A 93 7.97 20.66 2.94
CA LYS A 93 7.65 19.24 3.15
C LYS A 93 6.42 18.84 2.34
N THR A 94 5.33 19.62 2.37
CA THR A 94 4.13 19.37 1.56
C THR A 94 4.44 19.37 0.06
N SER A 95 5.20 20.36 -0.43
CA SER A 95 5.57 20.44 -1.85
C SER A 95 6.43 19.25 -2.29
N LYS A 96 7.38 18.81 -1.45
CA LYS A 96 8.22 17.62 -1.74
C LYS A 96 7.37 16.36 -1.80
N LEU A 97 6.48 16.16 -0.84
CA LEU A 97 5.55 15.02 -0.84
C LEU A 97 4.59 15.04 -2.04
N GLN A 98 4.17 16.21 -2.51
CA GLN A 98 3.39 16.34 -3.76
C GLN A 98 4.18 15.96 -5.00
N ASN A 99 5.45 16.36 -5.07
CA ASN A 99 6.32 15.94 -6.17
C ASN A 99 6.59 14.42 -6.14
N SER A 100 6.90 13.88 -4.96
CA SER A 100 7.10 12.44 -4.80
C SER A 100 5.88 11.62 -5.19
N GLU A 101 4.67 12.03 -4.79
CA GLU A 101 3.44 11.35 -5.23
C GLU A 101 3.35 11.32 -6.75
N LYS A 102 3.52 12.47 -7.43
CA LYS A 102 3.43 12.54 -8.90
C LYS A 102 4.42 11.59 -9.58
N LEU A 103 5.67 11.58 -9.12
CA LEU A 103 6.69 10.69 -9.68
C LEU A 103 6.36 9.22 -9.46
N LEU A 104 5.79 8.85 -8.30
CA LEU A 104 5.45 7.47 -7.98
C LEU A 104 4.19 6.96 -8.71
N GLN A 105 3.30 7.85 -9.18
CA GLN A 105 2.09 7.43 -9.92
C GLN A 105 2.41 6.76 -11.26
N ASP A 106 3.45 7.20 -11.97
CA ASP A 106 3.83 6.65 -13.27
C ASP A 106 4.22 5.15 -13.18
N PRO A 107 5.22 4.75 -12.36
CA PRO A 107 5.55 3.34 -12.18
C PRO A 107 4.44 2.53 -11.48
N ALA A 108 3.55 3.15 -10.71
CA ALA A 108 2.39 2.49 -10.12
C ALA A 108 1.29 2.12 -11.15
N SER A 109 1.32 2.75 -12.33
CA SER A 109 0.32 2.59 -13.39
C SER A 109 0.74 1.61 -14.49
N LEU A 110 1.87 0.91 -14.31
CA LEU A 110 2.34 -0.10 -15.25
C LEU A 110 1.41 -1.31 -15.32
N ASP A 111 1.45 -2.01 -16.45
CA ASP A 111 0.83 -3.33 -16.56
C ASP A 111 1.60 -4.33 -15.68
N GLU A 112 0.89 -5.00 -14.77
CA GLU A 112 1.48 -5.89 -13.75
C GLU A 112 2.22 -7.09 -14.38
N ASN A 113 1.77 -7.55 -15.54
CA ASN A 113 2.35 -8.70 -16.25
C ASN A 113 3.51 -8.31 -17.18
N GLY A 114 3.84 -7.03 -17.26
CA GLY A 114 4.89 -6.50 -18.12
C GLY A 114 6.29 -6.57 -17.53
N MET A 115 7.25 -6.14 -18.33
CA MET A 115 8.65 -5.98 -17.96
C MET A 115 9.15 -4.60 -18.38
N THR A 116 9.94 -3.94 -17.53
CA THR A 116 10.57 -2.64 -17.80
C THR A 116 12.04 -2.73 -17.39
N LEU A 117 12.96 -2.39 -18.30
CA LEU A 117 14.42 -2.51 -18.07
C LEU A 117 14.88 -3.91 -17.60
N GLY A 118 14.13 -4.96 -17.96
CA GLY A 118 14.40 -6.33 -17.50
C GLY A 118 13.93 -6.63 -16.07
N PHE A 119 13.23 -5.70 -15.40
CA PHE A 119 12.54 -5.94 -14.14
C PHE A 119 11.08 -6.32 -14.38
N PRO A 120 10.52 -7.28 -13.62
CA PRO A 120 9.08 -7.48 -13.57
C PRO A 120 8.39 -6.21 -13.09
N ASN A 121 7.36 -5.78 -13.81
CA ASN A 121 6.62 -4.56 -13.44
C ASN A 121 5.97 -4.69 -12.06
N SER A 122 5.57 -5.91 -11.65
CA SER A 122 5.09 -6.17 -10.29
C SER A 122 6.06 -5.70 -9.19
N TYR A 123 7.38 -5.71 -9.43
CA TYR A 123 8.36 -5.14 -8.51
C TYR A 123 8.24 -3.60 -8.44
N LEU A 124 8.25 -2.94 -9.60
CA LEU A 124 8.18 -1.47 -9.70
C LEU A 124 6.85 -0.95 -9.14
N ILE A 125 5.74 -1.59 -9.49
CA ILE A 125 4.39 -1.27 -9.03
C ILE A 125 4.31 -1.46 -7.50
N CYS A 126 4.79 -2.58 -6.98
CA CYS A 126 4.74 -2.86 -5.54
C CYS A 126 5.59 -1.85 -4.75
N CYS A 127 6.81 -1.56 -5.19
CA CYS A 127 7.63 -0.47 -4.64
C CYS A 127 6.85 0.87 -4.64
N SER A 128 6.25 1.22 -5.77
CA SER A 128 5.56 2.50 -5.94
C SER A 128 4.39 2.64 -4.98
N TYR A 129 3.53 1.61 -4.87
CA TYR A 129 2.41 1.62 -3.92
C TYR A 129 2.87 1.62 -2.47
N PHE A 130 3.98 0.94 -2.14
CA PHE A 130 4.55 1.01 -0.80
C PHE A 130 5.01 2.44 -0.47
N TYR A 131 5.76 3.11 -1.35
CA TYR A 131 6.20 4.49 -1.09
C TYR A 131 5.04 5.51 -1.17
N LEU A 132 4.00 5.27 -1.97
CA LEU A 132 2.76 6.06 -1.92
C LEU A 132 2.06 5.94 -0.56
N SER A 133 2.11 4.76 0.08
CA SER A 133 1.60 4.59 1.44
C SER A 133 2.36 5.46 2.44
N VAL A 134 3.69 5.54 2.30
CA VAL A 134 4.55 6.42 3.10
C VAL A 134 4.23 7.89 2.88
N VAL A 135 4.06 8.31 1.62
CA VAL A 135 3.69 9.71 1.30
C VAL A 135 2.40 10.11 2.01
N GLU A 136 1.35 9.28 1.91
CA GLU A 136 0.07 9.58 2.55
C GLU A 136 0.15 9.52 4.07
N LYS A 137 0.96 8.61 4.63
CA LYS A 137 1.23 8.59 6.08
C LYS A 137 1.87 9.91 6.54
N LEU A 138 2.87 10.41 5.82
CA LEU A 138 3.54 11.68 6.15
C LEU A 138 2.62 12.90 5.99
N ARG A 139 1.56 12.78 5.19
CA ARG A 139 0.47 13.76 5.07
C ARG A 139 -0.64 13.57 6.11
N LYS A 140 -0.51 12.59 7.00
CA LYS A 140 -1.52 12.21 8.01
C LYS A 140 -2.83 11.69 7.42
N ASN A 141 -2.78 11.13 6.22
CA ASN A 141 -3.93 10.51 5.56
C ASN A 141 -3.86 8.98 5.72
N GLU A 142 -4.20 8.52 6.91
CA GLU A 142 -3.99 7.13 7.33
C GLU A 142 -4.80 6.12 6.52
N TRP A 143 -6.00 6.50 6.08
CA TRP A 143 -6.86 5.66 5.25
C TRP A 143 -6.27 5.46 3.85
N LYS A 144 -5.85 6.53 3.19
CA LYS A 144 -5.23 6.44 1.86
C LYS A 144 -3.86 5.74 1.93
N ALA A 145 -3.11 5.96 3.02
CA ALA A 145 -1.88 5.21 3.29
C ALA A 145 -2.15 3.70 3.36
N ALA A 146 -3.14 3.27 4.15
CA ALA A 146 -3.51 1.86 4.24
C ALA A 146 -4.00 1.28 2.91
N ILE A 147 -4.76 2.03 2.11
CA ILE A 147 -5.21 1.59 0.77
C ILE A 147 -4.02 1.34 -0.17
N HIS A 148 -3.04 2.25 -0.20
CA HIS A 148 -1.83 2.07 -1.00
C HIS A 148 -1.00 0.89 -0.50
N PHE A 149 -0.86 0.72 0.82
CA PHE A 149 -0.17 -0.43 1.41
C PHE A 149 -0.83 -1.76 1.01
N LEU A 150 -2.17 -1.86 1.13
CA LEU A 150 -2.91 -3.05 0.71
C LEU A 150 -2.78 -3.28 -0.80
N GLN A 151 -2.68 -2.23 -1.62
CA GLN A 151 -2.41 -2.40 -3.05
C GLN A 151 -1.00 -2.97 -3.32
N ALA A 152 0.02 -2.51 -2.61
CA ALA A 152 1.35 -3.12 -2.69
C ALA A 152 1.31 -4.61 -2.29
N LEU A 153 0.55 -4.92 -1.23
CA LEU A 153 0.34 -6.27 -0.75
C LEU A 153 -0.38 -7.16 -1.77
N LEU A 154 -1.35 -6.63 -2.52
CA LEU A 154 -2.02 -7.36 -3.61
C LEU A 154 -1.07 -7.73 -4.74
N VAL A 155 -0.25 -6.77 -5.15
CA VAL A 155 0.68 -6.92 -6.29
C VAL A 155 1.76 -7.95 -5.95
N SER A 156 2.41 -7.81 -4.79
CA SER A 156 3.42 -8.77 -4.37
C SER A 156 3.52 -8.89 -2.85
N PRO A 157 2.77 -9.83 -2.24
CA PRO A 157 2.87 -10.10 -0.80
C PRO A 157 4.29 -10.45 -0.38
N ARG A 158 4.95 -11.30 -1.17
CA ARG A 158 6.34 -11.71 -0.97
C ARG A 158 7.29 -10.53 -0.91
N LEU A 159 7.12 -9.53 -1.77
CA LEU A 159 8.00 -8.36 -1.79
C LEU A 159 7.78 -7.50 -0.55
N VAL A 160 6.53 -7.24 -0.17
CA VAL A 160 6.20 -6.52 1.06
C VAL A 160 6.77 -7.25 2.28
N HIS A 161 6.63 -8.57 2.35
CA HIS A 161 7.15 -9.38 3.44
C HIS A 161 8.67 -9.44 3.51
N THR A 162 9.35 -9.68 2.39
CA THR A 162 10.79 -9.95 2.41
C THR A 162 11.65 -8.70 2.28
N GLU A 163 11.14 -7.66 1.64
CA GLU A 163 11.92 -6.46 1.30
C GLU A 163 11.51 -5.25 2.10
N PHE A 164 10.21 -5.01 2.28
CA PHE A 164 9.75 -3.76 2.87
C PHE A 164 9.50 -3.84 4.36
N THR A 165 8.87 -4.92 4.80
CA THR A 165 8.30 -5.00 6.15
C THR A 165 8.21 -6.43 6.71
N PRO A 166 9.34 -7.09 7.01
CA PRO A 166 9.33 -8.47 7.52
C PRO A 166 8.57 -8.65 8.85
N GLY A 167 8.48 -7.62 9.70
CA GLY A 167 7.72 -7.69 10.96
C GLY A 167 6.20 -7.46 10.81
N VAL A 168 5.77 -6.70 9.81
CA VAL A 168 4.36 -6.29 9.62
C VAL A 168 3.49 -7.46 9.20
N CYS A 169 4.06 -8.30 8.37
CA CYS A 169 3.48 -9.52 7.86
C CYS A 169 3.03 -10.47 8.97
N GLN A 170 3.78 -10.53 10.06
CA GLN A 170 3.42 -11.38 11.19
C GLN A 170 2.22 -10.82 11.96
N ASN A 171 2.23 -9.51 12.21
CA ASN A 171 1.12 -8.88 12.90
C ASN A 171 -0.16 -8.87 12.05
N LEU A 172 -0.05 -8.68 10.73
CA LEU A 172 -1.18 -8.81 9.80
C LEU A 172 -1.73 -10.24 9.77
N PHE A 173 -0.86 -11.25 9.78
CA PHE A 173 -1.25 -12.65 9.84
C PHE A 173 -1.96 -12.98 11.17
N LEU A 174 -1.41 -12.52 12.30
CA LEU A 174 -2.03 -12.66 13.62
C LEU A 174 -3.36 -11.90 13.72
N PHE A 175 -3.44 -10.72 13.11
CA PHE A 175 -4.67 -9.94 13.00
C PHE A 175 -5.73 -10.72 12.22
N CYS A 176 -5.34 -11.35 11.11
CA CYS A 176 -6.17 -12.27 10.33
C CYS A 176 -6.75 -13.40 11.19
N ILE A 177 -5.87 -14.12 11.89
CA ILE A 177 -6.26 -15.23 12.78
C ILE A 177 -7.21 -14.75 13.89
N LYS A 178 -7.01 -13.53 14.41
CA LYS A 178 -7.84 -12.98 15.47
C LYS A 178 -9.24 -12.56 14.99
N LEU A 179 -9.36 -12.16 13.73
CA LEU A 179 -10.63 -11.79 13.10
C LEU A 179 -11.41 -13.01 12.62
N GLU A 180 -10.71 -14.09 12.29
CA GLU A 180 -11.32 -15.32 11.82
C GLU A 180 -11.45 -16.39 12.94
N ASN A 181 -12.66 -16.56 13.46
CA ASN A 181 -13.24 -17.91 13.62
C ASN A 181 -13.74 -18.48 12.26
N VAL A 182 -13.40 -17.80 11.16
CA VAL A 182 -13.80 -18.12 9.79
C VAL A 182 -12.85 -19.18 9.26
N LYS A 183 -13.45 -20.22 8.67
CA LYS A 183 -12.73 -21.34 8.08
C LYS A 183 -11.89 -20.81 6.91
N PRO A 184 -10.57 -21.01 6.90
CA PRO A 184 -9.81 -20.74 5.70
C PRO A 184 -10.32 -21.69 4.61
N LEU A 185 -10.44 -21.14 3.41
CA LEU A 185 -10.80 -21.81 2.17
C LEU A 185 -10.06 -23.16 2.07
N GLY A 186 -10.79 -24.27 2.26
CA GLY A 186 -10.26 -25.63 2.12
C GLY A 186 -9.44 -26.16 3.32
N SER A 187 -10.12 -26.79 4.28
CA SER A 187 -9.57 -27.79 5.22
C SER A 187 -8.09 -27.68 5.65
N ARG A 188 -7.71 -26.61 6.36
CA ARG A 188 -6.72 -26.74 7.44
C ARG A 188 -6.86 -25.60 8.43
N ARG A 189 -7.18 -25.91 9.69
CA ARG A 189 -7.01 -24.93 10.78
C ARG A 189 -5.54 -24.54 10.78
N ILE A 190 -5.26 -23.27 10.54
CA ILE A 190 -3.91 -22.71 10.62
C ILE A 190 -3.51 -22.73 12.10
N ASN A 191 -2.65 -23.67 12.49
CA ASN A 191 -2.08 -23.69 13.82
C ASN A 191 -1.04 -22.56 13.92
N VAL A 192 -1.19 -21.69 14.92
CA VAL A 192 -0.28 -20.60 15.31
C VAL A 192 1.18 -21.05 15.52
N VAL A 193 1.43 -22.37 15.53
CA VAL A 193 2.72 -23.00 15.84
C VAL A 193 3.69 -23.10 14.64
N SER A 194 3.29 -22.84 13.38
CA SER A 194 4.19 -23.09 12.22
C SER A 194 5.11 -21.93 11.81
N TYR A 195 5.24 -20.87 12.63
CA TYR A 195 6.15 -19.74 12.35
C TYR A 195 7.62 -20.14 12.16
N THR A 196 7.99 -21.39 12.49
CA THR A 196 9.36 -21.87 12.40
C THR A 196 9.69 -22.67 11.14
N ASP A 197 8.74 -22.94 10.22
CA ASP A 197 9.06 -23.62 8.94
C ASP A 197 7.94 -23.60 7.87
N SER A 198 6.87 -22.77 8.01
CA SER A 198 5.78 -22.73 7.01
C SER A 198 6.25 -22.24 5.65
N ASP A 199 5.85 -22.97 4.62
CA ASP A 199 6.05 -22.66 3.20
C ASP A 199 5.59 -21.22 2.92
N ASN A 200 6.51 -20.35 2.46
CA ASN A 200 6.29 -18.89 2.28
C ASN A 200 4.98 -18.54 1.53
N ASN A 201 4.47 -19.50 0.75
CA ASN A 201 3.23 -19.40 0.00
C ASN A 201 1.99 -19.19 0.90
N GLU A 202 1.89 -19.83 2.06
CA GLU A 202 0.69 -19.70 2.94
C GLU A 202 0.55 -18.29 3.52
N VAL A 203 1.67 -17.69 3.89
CA VAL A 203 1.76 -16.33 4.43
C VAL A 203 1.40 -15.30 3.35
N ASP A 204 1.92 -15.50 2.15
CA ASP A 204 1.63 -14.66 0.98
C ASP A 204 0.14 -14.76 0.57
N ASP A 205 -0.45 -15.96 0.62
CA ASP A 205 -1.87 -16.19 0.34
C ASP A 205 -2.78 -15.51 1.36
N ALA A 206 -2.45 -15.61 2.66
CA ALA A 206 -3.19 -14.94 3.72
C ALA A 206 -3.16 -13.41 3.53
N MET A 207 -2.00 -12.84 3.20
CA MET A 207 -1.86 -11.41 2.92
C MET A 207 -2.67 -10.96 1.71
N ARG A 208 -2.63 -11.74 0.63
CA ARG A 208 -3.41 -11.49 -0.57
C ARG A 208 -4.91 -11.55 -0.26
N TRP A 209 -5.33 -12.48 0.59
CA TRP A 209 -6.70 -12.56 1.07
C TRP A 209 -7.10 -11.33 1.89
N ILE A 210 -6.28 -10.89 2.86
CA ILE A 210 -6.55 -9.66 3.64
C ILE A 210 -6.75 -8.49 2.70
N ALA A 211 -5.81 -8.26 1.78
CA ALA A 211 -5.88 -7.08 0.94
C ALA A 211 -7.06 -7.13 -0.03
N ARG A 212 -7.44 -8.31 -0.55
CA ARG A 212 -8.62 -8.48 -1.41
C ARG A 212 -9.92 -8.18 -0.67
N ASN A 213 -10.04 -8.65 0.57
CA ASN A 213 -11.26 -8.52 1.35
C ASN A 213 -11.38 -7.14 2.00
N TYR A 214 -10.32 -6.62 2.62
CA TYR A 214 -10.38 -5.37 3.38
C TYR A 214 -10.31 -4.12 2.51
N LYS A 215 -9.52 -4.11 1.44
CA LYS A 215 -9.30 -2.89 0.63
C LYS A 215 -10.61 -2.26 0.10
N PRO A 216 -11.58 -3.02 -0.45
CA PRO A 216 -12.88 -2.44 -0.85
C PRO A 216 -13.64 -1.79 0.32
N TRP A 217 -13.60 -2.39 1.52
CA TRP A 217 -14.24 -1.83 2.70
C TRP A 217 -13.53 -0.57 3.21
N LEU A 218 -12.19 -0.51 3.14
CA LEU A 218 -11.44 0.72 3.43
C LEU A 218 -11.89 1.86 2.52
N MET A 219 -12.01 1.60 1.21
CA MET A 219 -12.48 2.58 0.24
C MET A 219 -13.93 3.02 0.52
N TYR A 220 -14.83 2.06 0.81
CA TYR A 220 -16.21 2.34 1.16
C TYR A 220 -16.33 3.24 2.39
N TYR A 221 -15.68 2.87 3.50
CA TYR A 221 -15.75 3.65 4.74
C TYR A 221 -15.04 5.00 4.62
N GLN A 222 -13.97 5.11 3.81
CA GLN A 222 -13.36 6.39 3.50
C GLN A 222 -14.34 7.33 2.78
N ILE A 223 -15.06 6.84 1.75
CA ILE A 223 -16.04 7.64 1.01
C ILE A 223 -17.22 8.04 1.91
N MET A 224 -17.74 7.10 2.71
CA MET A 224 -18.85 7.39 3.65
C MET A 224 -18.46 8.44 4.69
N SER A 225 -17.27 8.32 5.27
CA SER A 225 -16.77 9.30 6.25
C SER A 225 -16.52 10.68 5.64
N CYS A 226 -16.11 10.75 4.37
CA CYS A 226 -15.97 12.02 3.63
C CYS A 226 -17.33 12.65 3.26
N GLY A 227 -18.37 11.85 3.03
CA GLY A 227 -19.72 12.31 2.68
C GLY A 227 -20.47 12.97 3.84
N GLU A 228 -20.24 12.52 5.08
CA GLU A 228 -20.85 13.11 6.27
C GLU A 228 -20.37 14.55 6.53
N ILE A 229 -19.09 14.85 6.27
CA ILE A 229 -18.51 16.19 6.44
C ILE A 229 -19.12 17.21 5.46
N SER A 230 -19.42 16.78 4.23
CA SER A 230 -20.07 17.63 3.22
C SER A 230 -21.50 18.02 3.59
N SER A 231 -22.19 17.22 4.42
CA SER A 231 -23.58 17.49 4.82
C SER A 231 -23.69 18.39 6.06
N ALA A 232 -22.65 18.42 6.91
CA ALA A 232 -22.60 19.26 8.11
C ALA A 232 -22.27 20.73 7.78
N ASP A 233 -21.49 20.98 6.72
CA ASP A 233 -21.18 22.34 6.25
C ASP A 233 -22.36 23.04 5.55
N ASP A 234 -23.35 22.28 5.07
CA ASP A 234 -24.53 22.83 4.39
C ASP A 234 -25.64 23.24 5.37
N GLN A 235 -25.70 22.63 6.56
CA GLN A 235 -26.65 23.03 7.62
C GLN A 235 -26.22 24.30 8.38
N SER A 236 -24.94 24.66 8.36
CA SER A 236 -24.44 25.90 8.96
C SER A 236 -24.70 27.16 8.10
N ARG A 237 -25.15 26.99 6.85
CA ARG A 237 -25.47 28.10 5.92
C ARG A 237 -26.95 28.51 5.92
N TYR A 238 -27.80 27.83 6.71
CA TYR A 238 -29.23 28.13 6.82
C TYR A 238 -29.67 28.64 8.20
N ILE A 239 -28.72 28.91 9.10
CA ILE A 239 -28.99 29.61 10.36
C ILE A 239 -28.22 30.94 10.35
N MET A 240 -28.73 31.90 9.58
CA MET A 240 -28.48 33.32 9.79
C MET A 240 -29.69 34.14 9.33
#